data_AF-A0A319EUT4-F1
#
_entry.id   AF-A0A319EUT4-F1
#
_cell.length_a   1.000
_cell.length_b   1.000
_cell.length_c   1.000
_cell.angle_alpha   90.00
_cell.angle_beta   90.00
_cell.angle_gamma   90.00
#
_symmetry.space_group_name_H-M   'P 1'
#
loop_
_entity.id
_entity.type
_entity.pdbx_description
1 polymer ?
#
loop_
_entity_poly.entity_id
_entity_poly.type
_entity_poly.pdbx_seq_one_letter_code
_entity_poly.pdbx_strand_id
1 'polypeptide(L)'
;MAEKVFIGGLDKLHVVHNLWARSTKITSSEGDEEEPWTLIEEVESLYNSDDSQEAPKAGAEEAKRPYEQVVRDIMQKLTTVDIASDERMSDTASPNLNVPEARDQCEKSQFKLNGLQGKVMRCDLSEEWVDPTGYDEHNGQGAFAEVVAEIIRGKVSIESLDKYQLTHGLWERTRPILKVNVELPYDPVVARRLCDKHRFNLVFLQGKVINCDLSGESVDCWVYDRINGPGAFAQVVGSMRRGSSIKESVENVSIKELDKHELLRALWKRSNPSRFYAMCGVQAPEFDDEAAREESKELNFDFRFLQGRIIKCNLSGEMANPWGYDRYTEEGAFAKVVEELRRKHA
;
A
#
# COMPACT_ATOMS: atom_id res chain seq x y z
N MET A 1 -26.78 15.83 26.51
CA MET A 1 -25.96 16.15 25.33
C MET A 1 -24.89 15.10 25.26
N ALA A 2 -24.83 14.34 24.16
CA ALA A 2 -23.73 13.42 23.95
C ALA A 2 -22.43 14.22 23.77
N GLU A 3 -21.35 13.75 24.39
CA GLU A 3 -20.03 14.36 24.23
C GLU A 3 -19.50 14.01 22.83
N LYS A 4 -19.26 15.02 22.00
CA LYS A 4 -18.70 14.80 20.66
C LYS A 4 -17.24 14.33 20.78
N VAL A 5 -16.84 13.42 19.91
CA VAL A 5 -15.47 12.89 19.84
C VAL A 5 -14.71 13.57 18.70
N PHE A 6 -13.53 14.13 19.00
CA PHE A 6 -12.67 14.77 18.00
C PHE A 6 -11.83 13.73 17.25
N ILE A 7 -11.96 13.70 15.92
CA ILE A 7 -11.21 12.81 15.01
C ILE A 7 -10.28 13.57 14.05
N GLY A 8 -10.09 14.88 14.25
CA GLY A 8 -9.25 15.71 13.36
C GLY A 8 -7.82 15.19 13.25
N GLY A 9 -7.30 15.16 12.01
CA GLY A 9 -5.98 14.63 11.69
C GLY A 9 -5.85 13.10 11.75
N LEU A 10 -6.96 12.36 11.82
CA LEU A 10 -7.01 10.92 11.56
C LEU A 10 -7.42 10.65 10.11
N ASP A 11 -6.89 9.59 9.52
CA ASP A 11 -7.41 9.10 8.25
C ASP A 11 -8.82 8.51 8.48
N LYS A 12 -9.84 9.10 7.81
CA LYS A 12 -11.23 8.69 8.01
C LYS A 12 -11.47 7.23 7.63
N LEU A 13 -10.78 6.72 6.61
CA LEU A 13 -10.90 5.32 6.20
C LEU A 13 -10.27 4.39 7.25
N HIS A 14 -9.20 4.81 7.91
CA HIS A 14 -8.62 4.12 9.06
C HIS A 14 -9.60 4.07 10.24
N VAL A 15 -10.31 5.17 10.53
CA VAL A 15 -11.39 5.19 11.54
C VAL A 15 -12.51 4.22 11.17
N VAL A 16 -13.02 4.29 9.93
CA VAL A 16 -14.06 3.38 9.43
C VAL A 16 -13.63 1.92 9.54
N HIS A 17 -12.40 1.60 9.16
CA HIS A 17 -11.90 0.22 9.21
C HIS A 17 -11.91 -0.34 10.65
N ASN A 18 -11.44 0.43 11.63
CA ASN A 18 -11.43 -0.01 13.03
C ASN A 18 -12.84 -0.08 13.63
N LEU A 19 -13.70 0.91 13.33
CA LEU A 19 -15.11 0.87 13.73
C LEU A 19 -15.79 -0.38 13.16
N TRP A 20 -15.61 -0.65 11.87
CA TRP A 20 -16.17 -1.84 11.23
C TRP A 20 -15.64 -3.14 11.84
N ALA A 21 -14.34 -3.22 12.14
CA ALA A 21 -13.75 -4.40 12.77
C ALA A 21 -14.42 -4.74 14.11
N ARG A 22 -14.80 -3.71 14.88
CA ARG A 22 -15.49 -3.85 16.17
C ARG A 22 -17.00 -3.91 16.10
N SER A 23 -17.60 -3.51 14.98
CA SER A 23 -19.05 -3.48 14.88
C SER A 23 -19.67 -4.87 14.99
N THR A 24 -20.85 -4.92 15.62
CA THR A 24 -21.70 -6.11 15.66
C THR A 24 -22.22 -6.43 14.26
N LYS A 25 -22.40 -7.73 13.96
CA LYS A 25 -23.04 -8.13 12.71
C LYS A 25 -24.51 -7.76 12.79
N ILE A 26 -25.08 -7.28 11.68
CA ILE A 26 -26.53 -7.21 11.52
C ILE A 26 -27.03 -8.65 11.59
N THR A 27 -27.54 -9.08 12.74
CA THR A 27 -28.35 -10.29 12.81
C THR A 27 -29.59 -9.99 11.98
N SER A 28 -29.81 -10.74 10.91
CA SER A 28 -31.03 -10.65 10.11
C SER A 28 -32.21 -11.09 10.98
N SER A 29 -32.68 -10.22 11.87
CA SER A 29 -33.95 -10.34 12.55
C SER A 29 -34.94 -9.47 11.79
N GLU A 30 -35.80 -10.18 11.07
CA GLU A 30 -37.19 -9.83 10.74
C GLU A 30 -37.53 -8.33 10.63
N GLY A 31 -37.66 -7.89 9.37
CA GLY A 31 -38.44 -6.75 8.89
C GLY A 31 -38.91 -5.72 9.91
N ASP A 32 -38.07 -4.72 10.17
CA ASP A 32 -38.53 -3.39 10.51
C ASP A 32 -38.31 -2.49 9.29
N GLU A 33 -39.41 -2.08 8.67
CA GLU A 33 -39.46 -1.05 7.63
C GLU A 33 -38.99 0.28 8.23
N GLU A 34 -37.72 0.66 8.03
CA GLU A 34 -37.26 2.01 8.37
C GLU A 34 -37.76 3.01 7.33
N GLU A 35 -38.46 4.04 7.81
CA GLU A 35 -38.98 5.17 7.05
C GLU A 35 -37.85 5.89 6.27
N PRO A 36 -38.05 6.17 4.96
CA PRO A 36 -37.09 6.92 4.18
C PRO A 36 -37.15 8.39 4.57
N TRP A 37 -36.02 8.92 5.05
CA TRP A 37 -35.80 10.36 5.11
C TRP A 37 -35.96 10.94 3.70
N THR A 38 -36.88 11.90 3.56
CA THR A 38 -37.19 12.60 2.32
C THR A 38 -35.96 13.33 1.78
N LEU A 39 -35.37 12.79 0.71
CA LEU A 39 -34.49 13.54 -0.18
C LEU A 39 -35.34 14.56 -0.95
N ILE A 40 -34.98 15.83 -0.85
CA ILE A 40 -35.51 16.90 -1.71
C ILE A 40 -34.94 16.67 -3.11
N GLU A 41 -35.82 16.31 -4.04
CA GLU A 41 -35.57 16.36 -5.48
C GLU A 41 -35.60 17.81 -5.96
N GLU A 42 -34.52 18.25 -6.60
CA GLU A 42 -34.62 19.26 -7.66
C GLU A 42 -33.97 18.69 -8.92
N VAL A 43 -34.84 18.33 -9.87
CA VAL A 43 -34.52 18.07 -11.28
C VAL A 43 -35.29 19.09 -12.10
N GLU A 44 -34.56 20.00 -12.76
CA GLU A 44 -34.94 20.58 -14.06
C GLU A 44 -33.63 20.59 -14.89
N SER A 45 -33.45 19.77 -15.94
CA SER A 45 -34.01 19.88 -17.31
C SER A 45 -33.74 21.26 -17.94
N LEU A 46 -33.24 21.48 -19.16
CA LEU A 46 -33.06 20.70 -20.39
C LEU A 46 -32.29 21.60 -21.40
N TYR A 47 -31.88 21.00 -22.54
CA TYR A 47 -31.51 21.59 -23.86
C TYR A 47 -30.05 21.48 -24.35
N ASN A 48 -29.80 20.35 -25.05
CA ASN A 48 -29.52 20.16 -26.49
C ASN A 48 -28.47 20.99 -27.26
N SER A 49 -27.61 20.19 -27.94
CA SER A 49 -27.08 20.27 -29.34
C SER A 49 -26.39 21.56 -29.80
N ASP A 50 -25.17 21.47 -30.36
CA ASP A 50 -25.00 21.16 -31.80
C ASP A 50 -23.52 21.02 -32.20
N ASP A 51 -23.34 20.43 -33.38
CA ASP A 51 -22.13 20.13 -34.15
C ASP A 51 -21.06 21.23 -34.28
N SER A 52 -19.78 20.82 -34.38
CA SER A 52 -18.95 21.12 -35.57
C SER A 52 -17.55 20.49 -35.52
N GLN A 53 -17.21 19.85 -36.63
CA GLN A 53 -15.86 19.42 -37.01
C GLN A 53 -14.99 20.64 -37.36
N GLU A 54 -13.70 20.58 -37.04
CA GLU A 54 -12.65 20.99 -37.98
C GLU A 54 -11.25 20.53 -37.52
N ALA A 55 -10.46 20.03 -38.47
CA ALA A 55 -9.05 19.70 -38.32
C ALA A 55 -8.19 20.84 -38.88
N PRO A 56 -6.92 20.95 -38.43
CA PRO A 56 -5.88 21.23 -39.42
C PRO A 56 -4.62 20.37 -39.29
N LYS A 57 -3.90 20.37 -40.42
CA LYS A 57 -2.73 19.57 -40.78
C LYS A 57 -1.43 19.98 -40.10
N ALA A 58 -0.53 19.00 -40.10
CA ALA A 58 0.89 18.94 -39.79
C ALA A 58 1.75 20.21 -39.97
N GLY A 59 2.65 20.39 -39.00
CA GLY A 59 3.94 21.06 -39.13
C GLY A 59 4.97 20.34 -38.26
N ALA A 60 6.08 19.94 -38.86
CA ALA A 60 7.17 19.21 -38.23
C ALA A 60 8.05 20.16 -37.39
N GLU A 61 8.41 19.73 -36.17
CA GLU A 61 9.59 20.23 -35.47
C GLU A 61 10.05 19.23 -34.40
N GLU A 62 11.35 19.27 -34.13
CA GLU A 62 12.20 18.15 -33.75
C GLU A 62 12.02 17.60 -32.33
N ALA A 63 12.19 16.28 -32.26
CA ALA A 63 12.67 15.46 -31.16
C ALA A 63 13.22 16.19 -29.92
N LYS A 64 12.37 16.32 -28.89
CA LYS A 64 12.77 16.28 -27.46
C LYS A 64 11.55 16.09 -26.56
N ARG A 65 11.07 14.86 -26.37
CA ARG A 65 10.30 14.49 -25.17
C ARG A 65 10.48 13.01 -24.85
N PRO A 66 10.97 12.67 -23.64
CA PRO A 66 10.62 11.35 -23.10
C PRO A 66 10.17 11.35 -21.63
N TYR A 67 10.10 12.47 -20.90
CA TYR A 67 9.72 12.42 -19.48
C TYR A 67 8.29 12.88 -19.20
N GLU A 68 7.93 14.11 -19.54
CA GLU A 68 6.61 14.66 -19.20
C GLU A 68 5.46 13.97 -19.94
N GLN A 69 5.70 13.51 -21.18
CA GLN A 69 4.72 12.74 -21.94
C GLN A 69 4.53 11.33 -21.34
N VAL A 70 5.61 10.67 -20.92
CA VAL A 70 5.54 9.36 -20.25
C VAL A 70 4.84 9.48 -18.89
N VAL A 71 5.12 10.52 -18.12
CA VAL A 71 4.42 10.80 -16.85
C VAL A 71 2.94 11.08 -17.11
N ARG A 72 2.59 11.85 -18.14
CA ARG A 72 1.20 12.12 -18.52
C ARG A 72 0.46 10.85 -18.96
N ASP A 73 1.11 10.01 -19.77
CA ASP A 73 0.53 8.75 -20.25
C ASP A 73 0.37 7.73 -19.11
N ILE A 74 1.29 7.70 -18.13
CA ILE A 74 1.15 6.88 -16.92
C ILE A 74 -0.02 7.38 -16.06
N MET A 75 -0.12 8.69 -15.83
CA MET A 75 -1.22 9.26 -15.04
C MET A 75 -2.57 9.06 -15.72
N GLN A 76 -2.63 9.18 -17.06
CA GLN A 76 -3.84 8.97 -17.86
C GLN A 76 -4.25 7.49 -17.91
N LYS A 77 -3.29 6.55 -17.86
CA LYS A 77 -3.56 5.10 -17.72
C LYS A 77 -4.00 4.73 -16.31
N LEU A 78 -3.45 5.37 -15.28
CA LEU A 78 -3.87 5.13 -13.89
C LEU A 78 -5.29 5.66 -13.62
N THR A 79 -5.75 6.67 -14.35
CA THR A 79 -7.15 7.15 -14.28
C THR A 79 -8.14 6.27 -15.05
N THR A 80 -7.70 5.36 -15.91
CA THR A 80 -8.57 4.47 -16.71
C THR A 80 -8.49 2.99 -16.31
N VAL A 81 -7.61 2.62 -15.37
CA VAL A 81 -7.62 1.29 -14.77
C VAL A 81 -8.74 1.26 -13.73
N ASP A 82 -9.91 0.81 -14.19
CA ASP A 82 -11.01 0.39 -13.34
C ASP A 82 -10.56 -0.85 -12.56
N ILE A 83 -10.38 -0.71 -11.24
CA ILE A 83 -10.08 -1.83 -10.35
C ILE A 83 -11.41 -2.48 -9.98
N ALA A 84 -12.03 -3.15 -10.94
CA ALA A 84 -13.02 -4.19 -10.76
C ALA A 84 -12.48 -5.39 -11.56
N SER A 85 -12.44 -6.62 -11.08
CA SER A 85 -13.17 -7.32 -10.02
C SER A 85 -12.39 -8.62 -9.78
N ASP A 86 -12.48 -9.21 -8.59
CA ASP A 86 -12.28 -10.65 -8.46
C ASP A 86 -13.23 -11.21 -7.39
N GLU A 87 -14.18 -12.02 -7.87
CA GLU A 87 -15.15 -12.77 -7.10
C GLU A 87 -14.61 -14.19 -6.82
N ARG A 88 -14.80 -14.62 -5.56
CA ARG A 88 -14.89 -16.00 -5.04
C ARG A 88 -13.60 -16.85 -4.94
N MET A 89 -13.28 -17.30 -3.72
CA MET A 89 -13.74 -18.61 -3.20
C MET A 89 -13.18 -18.93 -1.79
N SER A 90 -14.01 -19.64 -1.03
CA SER A 90 -13.75 -20.57 0.08
C SER A 90 -14.00 -20.09 1.52
N ASP A 91 -14.82 -20.91 2.16
CA ASP A 91 -15.53 -20.73 3.42
C ASP A 91 -14.63 -20.76 4.67
N THR A 92 -15.13 -20.09 5.71
CA THR A 92 -14.70 -20.06 7.13
C THR A 92 -13.70 -18.99 7.59
N ALA A 93 -13.28 -18.06 6.73
CA ALA A 93 -12.62 -16.85 7.22
C ALA A 93 -13.68 -15.86 7.77
N SER A 94 -13.46 -15.31 8.97
CA SER A 94 -14.17 -14.09 9.41
C SER A 94 -14.20 -13.09 8.25
N PRO A 95 -15.34 -12.41 8.00
CA PRO A 95 -15.42 -11.48 6.88
C PRO A 95 -14.32 -10.44 7.10
N ASN A 96 -13.38 -10.37 6.15
CA ASN A 96 -12.45 -9.25 6.07
C ASN A 96 -13.19 -8.13 5.34
N LEU A 97 -13.00 -6.89 5.77
CA LEU A 97 -13.56 -5.73 5.09
C LEU A 97 -13.05 -5.72 3.63
N ASN A 98 -13.94 -5.71 2.65
CA ASN A 98 -13.58 -5.47 1.26
C ASN A 98 -13.24 -3.98 1.12
N VAL A 99 -11.97 -3.63 1.30
CA VAL A 99 -11.50 -2.24 1.41
C VAL A 99 -11.84 -1.37 0.18
N PRO A 100 -11.66 -1.84 -1.08
CA PRO A 100 -12.10 -1.08 -2.26
C PRO A 100 -13.58 -0.72 -2.24
N GLU A 101 -14.46 -1.70 -1.99
CA GLU A 101 -15.91 -1.49 -1.94
C GLU A 101 -16.31 -0.59 -0.77
N ALA A 102 -15.71 -0.78 0.40
CA ALA A 102 -15.96 0.04 1.57
C ALA A 102 -15.56 1.49 1.34
N ARG A 103 -14.43 1.72 0.65
CA ARG A 103 -13.96 3.05 0.28
C ARG A 103 -14.96 3.74 -0.66
N ASP A 104 -15.38 3.06 -1.73
CA ASP A 104 -16.37 3.58 -2.67
C ASP A 104 -17.69 3.94 -1.96
N GLN A 105 -18.17 3.09 -1.05
CA GLN A 105 -19.35 3.37 -0.24
C GLN A 105 -19.17 4.58 0.69
N CYS A 106 -18.00 4.70 1.33
CA CYS A 106 -17.67 5.86 2.17
C CYS A 106 -17.60 7.15 1.36
N GLU A 107 -16.97 7.14 0.18
CA GLU A 107 -16.84 8.31 -0.68
C GLU A 107 -18.21 8.75 -1.23
N LYS A 108 -19.05 7.80 -1.69
CA LYS A 108 -20.42 8.07 -2.17
C LYS A 108 -21.34 8.64 -1.09
N SER A 109 -21.21 8.14 0.14
CA SER A 109 -21.99 8.63 1.29
C SER A 109 -21.39 9.88 1.95
N GLN A 110 -20.27 10.40 1.43
CA GLN A 110 -19.52 11.49 2.07
C GLN A 110 -19.18 11.18 3.53
N PHE A 111 -18.92 9.91 3.84
CA PHE A 111 -18.65 9.37 5.18
C PHE A 111 -19.83 9.44 6.17
N LYS A 112 -21.07 9.52 5.68
CA LYS A 112 -22.29 9.36 6.47
C LYS A 112 -22.78 7.91 6.40
N LEU A 113 -22.38 7.10 7.36
CA LEU A 113 -22.53 5.64 7.29
C LEU A 113 -23.65 5.15 8.20
N ASN A 114 -24.73 4.63 7.63
CA ASN A 114 -25.75 3.88 8.39
C ASN A 114 -25.30 2.43 8.62
N GLY A 115 -24.75 1.79 7.60
CA GLY A 115 -24.16 0.44 7.67
C GLY A 115 -23.08 0.26 6.60
N LEU A 116 -22.23 -0.76 6.79
CA LEU A 116 -21.11 -1.07 5.91
C LEU A 116 -20.89 -2.58 5.89
N GLN A 117 -21.05 -3.21 4.72
CA GLN A 117 -20.82 -4.66 4.50
C GLN A 117 -21.44 -5.57 5.58
N GLY A 118 -22.73 -5.37 5.86
CA GLY A 118 -23.49 -6.21 6.82
C GLY A 118 -23.26 -5.88 8.30
N LYS A 119 -22.64 -4.74 8.61
CA LYS A 119 -22.47 -4.23 9.98
C LYS A 119 -23.12 -2.86 10.17
N VAL A 120 -23.65 -2.60 11.37
CA VAL A 120 -24.25 -1.31 11.73
C VAL A 120 -23.14 -0.32 12.11
N MET A 121 -23.11 0.83 11.45
CA MET A 121 -22.13 1.90 11.70
C MET A 121 -22.79 3.13 12.33
N ARG A 122 -23.92 3.60 11.79
CA ARG A 122 -24.70 4.78 12.25
C ARG A 122 -23.83 5.93 12.77
N CYS A 123 -22.84 6.36 11.97
CA CYS A 123 -21.95 7.46 12.33
C CYS A 123 -21.74 8.43 11.16
N ASP A 124 -21.63 9.72 11.46
CA ASP A 124 -21.26 10.76 10.51
C ASP A 124 -19.81 11.18 10.75
N LEU A 125 -18.90 10.74 9.88
CA LEU A 125 -17.48 11.11 9.92
C LEU A 125 -17.16 12.25 8.93
N SER A 126 -18.16 12.97 8.42
CA SER A 126 -17.95 14.08 7.48
C SER A 126 -17.28 15.28 8.16
N GLU A 127 -17.51 15.47 9.46
CA GLU A 127 -16.92 16.52 10.29
C GLU A 127 -15.76 16.02 11.18
N GLU A 128 -15.04 16.94 11.83
CA GLU A 128 -13.98 16.61 12.79
C GLU A 128 -14.50 16.25 14.18
N TRP A 129 -15.69 16.74 14.55
CA TRP A 129 -16.34 16.46 15.83
C TRP A 129 -17.55 15.57 15.61
N VAL A 130 -17.39 14.28 15.88
CA VAL A 130 -18.37 13.25 15.58
C VAL A 130 -19.28 13.02 16.78
N ASP A 131 -20.58 12.88 16.53
CA ASP A 131 -21.53 12.35 17.53
C ASP A 131 -21.45 10.82 17.54
N PRO A 132 -20.96 10.20 18.64
CA PRO A 132 -20.78 8.75 18.70
C PRO A 132 -22.11 7.99 18.95
N THR A 133 -23.19 8.68 19.28
CA THR A 133 -24.42 8.07 19.83
C THR A 133 -24.97 6.96 18.93
N GLY A 134 -25.06 7.21 17.63
CA GLY A 134 -25.61 6.23 16.68
C GLY A 134 -24.75 4.96 16.57
N TYR A 135 -23.42 5.06 16.63
CA TYR A 135 -22.54 3.89 16.65
C TYR A 135 -22.63 3.15 17.98
N ASP A 136 -22.57 3.88 19.10
CA ASP A 136 -22.53 3.33 20.45
C ASP A 136 -23.83 2.60 20.83
N GLU A 137 -24.99 3.05 20.34
CA GLU A 137 -26.29 2.37 20.55
C GLU A 137 -26.27 0.90 20.13
N HIS A 138 -25.52 0.56 19.07
CA HIS A 138 -25.50 -0.78 18.48
C HIS A 138 -24.25 -1.59 18.82
N ASN A 139 -23.22 -0.92 19.34
CA ASN A 139 -21.89 -1.50 19.54
C ASN A 139 -21.39 -1.39 21.00
N GLY A 140 -22.18 -0.78 21.89
CA GLY A 140 -21.86 -0.57 23.29
C GLY A 140 -21.48 0.87 23.59
N GLN A 141 -21.89 1.35 24.77
CA GLN A 141 -21.60 2.72 25.21
C GLN A 141 -20.08 2.97 25.28
N GLY A 142 -19.61 4.01 24.58
CA GLY A 142 -18.20 4.39 24.53
C GLY A 142 -17.37 3.64 23.49
N ALA A 143 -17.95 2.71 22.73
CA ALA A 143 -17.22 1.90 21.76
C ALA A 143 -16.52 2.75 20.67
N PHE A 144 -17.18 3.81 20.19
CA PHE A 144 -16.59 4.75 19.24
C PHE A 144 -15.37 5.45 19.82
N ALA A 145 -15.49 5.98 21.04
CA ALA A 145 -14.42 6.70 21.72
C ALA A 145 -13.22 5.79 22.00
N GLU A 146 -13.45 4.52 22.36
CA GLU A 146 -12.38 3.53 22.54
C GLU A 146 -11.60 3.29 21.24
N VAL A 147 -12.29 3.11 20.12
CA VAL A 147 -11.67 2.94 18.80
C VAL A 147 -10.79 4.13 18.45
N VAL A 148 -11.33 5.35 18.58
CA VAL A 148 -10.59 6.58 18.29
C VAL A 148 -9.38 6.72 19.22
N ALA A 149 -9.55 6.44 20.52
CA ALA A 149 -8.46 6.48 21.49
C ALA A 149 -7.36 5.45 21.19
N GLU A 150 -7.69 4.29 20.63
CA GLU A 150 -6.70 3.30 20.19
C GLU A 150 -5.93 3.75 18.96
N ILE A 151 -6.62 4.31 17.96
CA ILE A 151 -5.97 4.90 16.78
C ILE A 151 -5.00 6.01 17.21
N ILE A 152 -5.44 6.90 18.11
CA ILE A 152 -4.60 7.97 18.65
C ILE A 152 -3.41 7.40 19.43
N ARG A 153 -3.62 6.38 20.28
CA ARG A 153 -2.54 5.69 21.01
C ARG A 153 -1.54 5.02 20.06
N GLY A 154 -1.97 4.63 18.86
CA GLY A 154 -1.12 4.08 17.81
C GLY A 154 -0.28 5.12 17.05
N LYS A 155 -0.50 6.43 17.26
CA LYS A 155 0.30 7.46 16.61
C LYS A 155 1.76 7.39 17.04
N VAL A 156 2.66 7.53 16.08
CA VAL A 156 4.09 7.57 16.35
C VAL A 156 4.49 9.03 16.59
N SER A 157 5.00 9.33 17.78
CA SER A 157 5.62 10.62 18.07
C SER A 157 6.85 10.82 17.18
N ILE A 158 6.90 11.95 16.48
CA ILE A 158 8.04 12.42 15.69
C ILE A 158 8.62 13.72 16.24
N GLU A 159 8.20 14.09 17.46
CA GLU A 159 8.75 15.23 18.19
C GLU A 159 10.28 15.12 18.23
N SER A 160 10.92 16.28 18.06
CA SER A 160 12.37 16.48 17.99
C SER A 160 13.09 15.88 16.77
N LEU A 161 12.40 15.25 15.81
CA LEU A 161 13.04 14.75 14.59
C LEU A 161 13.11 15.83 13.50
N ASP A 162 14.23 15.88 12.77
CA ASP A 162 14.31 16.66 11.54
C ASP A 162 13.39 16.04 10.48
N LYS A 163 12.34 16.76 10.10
CA LYS A 163 11.29 16.25 9.21
C LYS A 163 11.80 15.95 7.79
N TYR A 164 12.87 16.61 7.32
CA TYR A 164 13.46 16.30 6.02
C TYR A 164 14.27 15.00 6.08
N GLN A 165 15.04 14.79 7.16
CA GLN A 165 15.73 13.52 7.40
C GLN A 165 14.74 12.38 7.60
N LEU A 166 13.63 12.61 8.31
CA LEU A 166 12.57 11.62 8.45
C LEU A 166 11.94 11.30 7.10
N THR A 167 11.62 12.31 6.30
CA THR A 167 11.11 12.10 4.94
C THR A 167 12.07 11.28 4.08
N HIS A 168 13.37 11.56 4.16
CA HIS A 168 14.40 10.78 3.46
C HIS A 168 14.42 9.32 3.94
N GLY A 169 14.41 9.10 5.26
CA GLY A 169 14.37 7.77 5.84
C GLY A 169 13.14 6.96 5.45
N LEU A 170 11.98 7.60 5.47
CA LEU A 170 10.74 7.01 5.00
C LEU A 170 10.83 6.68 3.51
N TRP A 171 11.42 7.56 2.69
CA TRP A 171 11.63 7.31 1.26
C TRP A 171 12.57 6.12 1.01
N GLU A 172 13.71 6.04 1.70
CA GLU A 172 14.66 4.93 1.54
C GLU A 172 13.98 3.59 1.82
N ARG A 173 13.12 3.55 2.87
CA ARG A 173 12.39 2.35 3.30
C ARG A 173 11.11 2.07 2.52
N THR A 174 10.61 3.06 1.78
CA THR A 174 9.36 2.91 1.04
C THR A 174 9.55 2.00 -0.17
N ARG A 175 8.57 1.12 -0.38
CA ARG A 175 8.51 0.22 -1.53
C ARG A 175 8.12 1.02 -2.79
N PRO A 176 8.79 0.81 -3.94
CA PRO A 176 8.32 1.35 -5.22
C PRO A 176 6.91 0.82 -5.51
N ILE A 177 5.96 1.72 -5.79
CA ILE A 177 4.56 1.37 -6.07
C ILE A 177 4.39 0.80 -7.47
N LEU A 178 5.20 1.28 -8.42
CA LEU A 178 5.08 0.90 -9.81
C LEU A 178 6.16 -0.10 -10.20
N LYS A 179 5.79 -1.11 -11.01
CA LYS A 179 6.72 -1.95 -11.79
C LYS A 179 7.43 -1.13 -12.90
N VAL A 180 7.61 0.17 -12.71
CA VAL A 180 8.33 1.00 -13.68
C VAL A 180 9.80 0.69 -13.51
N ASN A 181 10.45 0.29 -14.60
CA ASN A 181 11.87 -0.10 -14.64
C ASN A 181 12.86 1.02 -14.31
N VAL A 182 12.37 2.18 -13.85
CA VAL A 182 13.17 3.36 -13.57
C VAL A 182 12.94 3.72 -12.11
N GLU A 183 13.84 3.26 -11.25
CA GLU A 183 13.98 3.86 -9.91
C GLU A 183 14.58 5.24 -10.09
N LEU A 184 13.80 6.28 -9.76
CA LEU A 184 14.35 7.64 -9.70
C LEU A 184 15.23 7.72 -8.45
N PRO A 185 16.49 8.18 -8.57
CA PRO A 185 17.33 8.39 -7.40
C PRO A 185 16.72 9.47 -6.51
N TYR A 186 16.97 9.37 -5.21
CA TYR A 186 16.58 10.42 -4.28
C TYR A 186 17.37 11.70 -4.59
N ASP A 187 16.65 12.77 -4.89
CA ASP A 187 17.23 14.12 -5.02
C ASP A 187 16.79 14.97 -3.82
N PRO A 188 17.71 15.32 -2.90
CA PRO A 188 17.37 16.06 -1.68
C PRO A 188 16.84 17.47 -1.95
N VAL A 189 17.24 18.12 -3.05
CA VAL A 189 16.78 19.47 -3.40
C VAL A 189 15.32 19.41 -3.85
N VAL A 190 15.00 18.47 -4.73
CA VAL A 190 13.62 18.24 -5.19
C VAL A 190 12.74 17.77 -4.03
N ALA A 191 13.25 16.87 -3.18
CA ALA A 191 12.49 16.38 -2.03
C ALA A 191 12.15 17.51 -1.04
N ARG A 192 13.10 18.38 -0.69
CA ARG A 192 12.85 19.57 0.15
C ARG A 192 11.77 20.46 -0.44
N ARG A 193 11.86 20.80 -1.72
CA ARG A 193 10.84 21.63 -2.41
C ARG A 193 9.44 21.01 -2.33
N LEU A 194 9.34 19.69 -2.49
CA LEU A 194 8.06 18.98 -2.38
C LEU A 194 7.55 18.98 -0.93
N CYS A 195 8.42 18.76 0.06
CA CYS A 195 8.05 18.87 1.47
C CYS A 195 7.49 20.25 1.80
N ASP A 196 8.17 21.31 1.38
CA ASP A 196 7.77 22.69 1.64
C ASP A 196 6.45 23.02 0.95
N LYS A 197 6.34 22.65 -0.34
CA LYS A 197 5.13 22.87 -1.16
C LYS A 197 3.90 22.22 -0.54
N HIS A 198 4.06 21.02 0.00
CA HIS A 198 2.96 20.23 0.57
C HIS A 198 2.86 20.34 2.10
N ARG A 199 3.63 21.25 2.72
CA ARG A 199 3.68 21.41 4.18
C ARG A 199 3.84 20.08 4.92
N PHE A 200 4.68 19.19 4.39
CA PHE A 200 4.91 17.85 4.91
C PHE A 200 3.73 16.85 4.88
N ASN A 201 2.64 17.18 4.20
CA ASN A 201 1.59 16.20 3.87
C ASN A 201 1.94 15.51 2.54
N LEU A 202 2.61 14.36 2.63
CA LEU A 202 3.26 13.72 1.50
C LEU A 202 2.51 12.46 1.07
N VAL A 203 1.83 12.50 -0.08
CA VAL A 203 1.25 11.30 -0.70
C VAL A 203 2.31 10.53 -1.50
N PHE A 204 3.07 11.24 -2.35
CA PHE A 204 4.06 10.65 -3.25
C PHE A 204 5.34 11.49 -3.27
N LEU A 205 6.49 10.81 -3.27
CA LEU A 205 7.79 11.44 -3.30
C LEU A 205 8.73 10.63 -4.20
N GLN A 206 9.14 11.22 -5.33
CA GLN A 206 10.18 10.70 -6.23
C GLN A 206 10.06 9.18 -6.52
N GLY A 207 8.92 8.75 -7.05
CA GLY A 207 8.72 7.33 -7.43
C GLY A 207 8.10 6.44 -6.33
N LYS A 208 7.97 6.95 -5.11
CA LYS A 208 7.55 6.17 -3.94
C LYS A 208 6.34 6.80 -3.24
N VAL A 209 5.41 5.97 -2.75
CA VAL A 209 4.24 6.44 -1.99
C VAL A 209 4.57 6.41 -0.51
N ILE A 210 4.75 7.60 0.05
CA ILE A 210 4.96 7.78 1.49
C ILE A 210 3.59 7.78 2.19
N ASN A 211 2.67 8.60 1.69
CA ASN A 211 1.32 8.79 2.21
C ASN A 211 1.25 8.91 3.74
N CYS A 212 1.85 9.98 4.25
CA CYS A 212 1.76 10.35 5.66
C CYS A 212 1.78 11.88 5.81
N ASP A 213 1.15 12.36 6.87
CA ASP A 213 1.23 13.76 7.28
C ASP A 213 2.30 13.92 8.37
N LEU A 214 3.44 14.54 8.02
CA LEU A 214 4.53 14.84 8.96
C LEU A 214 4.47 16.29 9.48
N SER A 215 3.38 17.03 9.22
CA SER A 215 3.26 18.44 9.58
C SER A 215 3.18 18.67 11.09
N GLY A 216 2.63 17.71 11.85
CA GLY A 216 2.54 17.74 13.32
C GLY A 216 3.74 17.15 14.06
N GLU A 217 3.55 16.88 15.35
CA GLU A 217 4.54 16.23 16.24
C GLU A 217 4.27 14.74 16.47
N SER A 218 3.14 14.24 15.94
CA SER A 218 2.78 12.82 15.92
C SER A 218 2.10 12.49 14.59
N VAL A 219 2.27 11.25 14.15
CA VAL A 219 1.83 10.80 12.82
C VAL A 219 0.95 9.56 12.97
N ASP A 220 -0.20 9.57 12.30
CA ASP A 220 -0.94 8.34 12.02
C ASP A 220 -0.18 7.58 10.92
N CYS A 221 0.54 6.52 11.32
CA CYS A 221 1.40 5.77 10.41
C CYS A 221 0.65 4.68 9.63
N TRP A 222 -0.66 4.51 9.82
CA TRP A 222 -1.40 3.38 9.26
C TRP A 222 -1.27 3.30 7.74
N VAL A 223 -1.39 4.43 7.05
CA VAL A 223 -1.34 4.43 5.58
C VAL A 223 0.06 4.05 5.07
N TYR A 224 1.12 4.55 5.72
CA TYR A 224 2.50 4.19 5.42
C TYR A 224 2.75 2.69 5.70
N ASP A 225 2.36 2.21 6.88
CA ASP A 225 2.57 0.83 7.32
C ASP A 225 1.77 -0.17 6.48
N ARG A 226 0.55 0.19 6.05
CA ARG A 226 -0.25 -0.64 5.13
C ARG A 226 0.48 -0.91 3.82
N ILE A 227 1.26 0.07 3.32
CA ILE A 227 2.02 -0.05 2.07
C ILE A 227 3.37 -0.75 2.30
N ASN A 228 4.05 -0.39 3.39
CA ASN A 228 5.45 -0.73 3.61
C ASN A 228 5.68 -1.92 4.55
N GLY A 229 4.66 -2.33 5.31
CA GLY A 229 4.69 -3.39 6.31
C GLY A 229 4.28 -2.85 7.69
N PRO A 230 3.58 -3.65 8.53
CA PRO A 230 3.22 -3.23 9.88
C PRO A 230 4.44 -2.76 10.69
N GLY A 231 4.34 -1.57 11.32
CA GLY A 231 5.41 -1.00 12.14
C GLY A 231 6.58 -0.39 11.36
N ALA A 232 6.53 -0.35 10.03
CA ALA A 232 7.61 0.18 9.20
C ALA A 232 7.95 1.64 9.54
N PHE A 233 6.95 2.48 9.76
CA PHE A 233 7.15 3.88 10.15
C PHE A 233 7.85 3.99 11.51
N ALA A 234 7.38 3.24 12.50
CA ALA A 234 7.95 3.23 13.85
C ALA A 234 9.41 2.75 13.85
N GLN A 235 9.75 1.80 12.98
CA GLN A 235 11.13 1.37 12.78
C GLN A 235 12.01 2.51 12.26
N VAL A 236 11.56 3.28 11.26
CA VAL A 236 12.31 4.45 10.74
C VAL A 236 12.56 5.47 11.84
N VAL A 237 11.51 5.86 12.57
CA VAL A 237 11.60 6.80 13.70
C VAL A 237 12.55 6.27 14.78
N GLY A 238 12.44 4.99 15.13
CA GLY A 238 13.29 4.33 16.11
C GLY A 238 14.77 4.34 15.71
N SER A 239 15.09 4.04 14.45
CA SER A 239 16.47 4.08 13.94
C SER A 239 17.05 5.50 13.97
N MET A 240 16.27 6.51 13.58
CA MET A 240 16.69 7.91 13.67
C MET A 240 17.00 8.34 15.11
N ARG A 241 16.14 7.98 16.07
CA ARG A 241 16.33 8.32 17.49
C ARG A 241 17.57 7.67 18.10
N ARG A 242 17.94 6.48 17.65
CA ARG A 242 19.19 5.81 18.08
C ARG A 242 20.44 6.45 17.48
N GLY A 243 20.29 7.43 16.57
CA GLY A 243 21.41 7.94 15.78
C GLY A 243 21.98 6.89 14.82
N SER A 244 21.28 5.75 14.66
CA SER A 244 21.60 4.78 13.61
C SER A 244 21.34 5.50 12.29
N SER A 245 22.41 5.74 11.52
CA SER A 245 22.25 6.08 10.10
C SER A 245 21.27 5.05 9.53
N ILE A 246 20.22 5.51 8.84
CA ILE A 246 19.15 4.66 8.28
C ILE A 246 19.71 3.61 7.29
N LYS A 247 21.01 3.73 6.97
CA LYS A 247 21.95 2.69 6.54
C LYS A 247 22.11 1.47 7.46
N GLU A 248 21.19 1.16 8.38
CA GLU A 248 20.95 -0.25 8.74
C GLU A 248 20.34 -0.93 7.51
N SER A 249 21.17 -1.03 6.47
CA SER A 249 21.02 -1.84 5.29
C SER A 249 20.55 -3.18 5.76
N VAL A 250 19.52 -3.71 5.11
CA VAL A 250 19.32 -5.15 5.07
C VAL A 250 20.70 -5.76 4.83
N GLU A 251 21.25 -6.43 5.83
CA GLU A 251 22.65 -6.83 5.80
C GLU A 251 22.83 -7.71 4.57
N ASN A 252 23.75 -7.33 3.68
CA ASN A 252 24.03 -8.16 2.53
C ASN A 252 24.49 -9.52 3.06
N VAL A 253 23.87 -10.58 2.57
CA VAL A 253 24.22 -11.93 2.94
C VAL A 253 25.40 -12.34 2.07
N SER A 254 26.50 -12.75 2.70
CA SER A 254 27.61 -13.33 1.96
C SER A 254 27.16 -14.65 1.33
N ILE A 255 27.31 -14.76 0.02
CA ILE A 255 27.09 -15.97 -0.79
C ILE A 255 28.41 -16.48 -1.38
N LYS A 256 29.55 -16.00 -0.84
CA LYS A 256 30.88 -16.46 -1.22
C LYS A 256 30.98 -17.98 -1.05
N GLU A 257 31.69 -18.63 -1.97
CA GLU A 257 31.94 -20.07 -2.03
C GLU A 257 30.71 -20.97 -2.27
N LEU A 258 29.51 -20.40 -2.44
CA LEU A 258 28.35 -21.18 -2.84
C LEU A 258 28.26 -21.34 -4.36
N ASP A 259 27.87 -22.53 -4.82
CA ASP A 259 27.45 -22.73 -6.21
C ASP A 259 26.17 -21.93 -6.47
N LYS A 260 26.25 -20.97 -7.41
CA LYS A 260 25.14 -20.04 -7.66
C LYS A 260 23.90 -20.72 -8.23
N HIS A 261 24.06 -21.81 -8.98
CA HIS A 261 22.91 -22.55 -9.51
C HIS A 261 22.24 -23.38 -8.41
N GLU A 262 23.01 -23.97 -7.51
CA GLU A 262 22.47 -24.65 -6.33
C GLU A 262 21.74 -23.66 -5.42
N LEU A 263 22.33 -22.46 -5.18
CA LEU A 263 21.68 -21.37 -4.46
C LEU A 263 20.38 -20.94 -5.14
N LEU A 264 20.40 -20.69 -6.45
CA LEU A 264 19.21 -20.31 -7.21
C LEU A 264 18.10 -21.36 -7.11
N ARG A 265 18.45 -22.65 -7.22
CA ARG A 265 17.50 -23.76 -7.08
C ARG A 265 16.91 -23.83 -5.68
N ALA A 266 17.73 -23.64 -4.65
CA ALA A 266 17.26 -23.66 -3.26
C ALA A 266 16.33 -22.47 -2.97
N LEU A 267 16.69 -21.28 -3.44
CA LEU A 267 15.85 -20.08 -3.37
C LEU A 267 14.53 -20.30 -4.11
N TRP A 268 14.54 -20.84 -5.33
CA TRP A 268 13.34 -21.11 -6.11
C TRP A 268 12.38 -22.06 -5.39
N LYS A 269 12.89 -23.16 -4.81
CA LYS A 269 12.06 -24.14 -4.09
C LYS A 269 11.29 -23.53 -2.93
N ARG A 270 11.85 -22.51 -2.27
CA ARG A 270 11.20 -21.79 -1.16
C ARG A 270 10.39 -20.58 -1.60
N SER A 271 10.58 -20.10 -2.82
CA SER A 271 9.89 -18.90 -3.31
C SER A 271 8.41 -19.18 -3.51
N ASN A 272 7.57 -18.17 -3.28
CA ASN A 272 6.16 -18.27 -3.63
C ASN A 272 5.96 -18.21 -5.17
N PRO A 273 5.02 -18.99 -5.72
CA PRO A 273 4.57 -18.81 -7.10
C PRO A 273 4.09 -17.37 -7.34
N SER A 274 4.33 -16.86 -8.55
CA SER A 274 3.77 -15.57 -8.96
C SER A 274 2.24 -15.62 -8.90
N ARG A 275 1.61 -14.58 -8.35
CA ARG A 275 0.14 -14.45 -8.29
C ARG A 275 -0.55 -14.62 -9.64
N PHE A 276 0.15 -14.34 -10.74
CA PHE A 276 -0.33 -14.57 -12.11
C PHE A 276 -0.88 -16.00 -12.30
N TYR A 277 -0.20 -17.02 -11.79
CA TYR A 277 -0.61 -18.41 -11.97
C TYR A 277 -1.93 -18.71 -11.27
N ALA A 278 -2.08 -18.25 -10.03
CA ALA A 278 -3.32 -18.37 -9.27
C ALA A 278 -4.48 -17.63 -9.95
N MET A 279 -4.25 -16.38 -10.38
CA MET A 279 -5.27 -15.55 -11.04
C MET A 279 -5.75 -16.14 -12.38
N CYS A 280 -4.86 -16.79 -13.13
CA CYS A 280 -5.20 -17.40 -14.41
C CYS A 280 -5.67 -18.85 -14.30
N GLY A 281 -5.75 -19.42 -13.08
CA GLY A 281 -6.13 -20.81 -12.88
C GLY A 281 -5.16 -21.81 -13.52
N VAL A 282 -3.89 -21.42 -13.70
CA VAL A 282 -2.85 -22.25 -14.33
C VAL A 282 -1.81 -22.67 -13.31
N GLN A 283 -1.31 -23.89 -13.40
CA GLN A 283 -0.27 -24.38 -12.50
C GLN A 283 1.07 -23.70 -12.79
N ALA A 284 1.79 -23.31 -11.73
CA ALA A 284 3.15 -22.81 -11.88
C ALA A 284 4.08 -23.92 -12.41
N PRO A 285 5.00 -23.62 -13.34
CA PRO A 285 5.90 -24.62 -13.90
C PRO A 285 6.81 -25.21 -12.82
N GLU A 286 7.25 -26.45 -13.05
CA GLU A 286 8.28 -27.09 -12.23
C GLU A 286 9.67 -26.50 -12.52
N PHE A 287 10.63 -26.75 -11.62
CA PHE A 287 11.99 -26.26 -11.81
C PHE A 287 12.74 -27.08 -12.85
N ASP A 288 13.12 -26.44 -13.95
CA ASP A 288 13.94 -26.99 -15.02
C ASP A 288 15.38 -26.48 -14.87
N ASP A 289 16.32 -27.39 -14.57
CA ASP A 289 17.74 -27.05 -14.38
C ASP A 289 18.39 -26.47 -15.64
N GLU A 290 18.03 -26.96 -16.84
CA GLU A 290 18.66 -26.54 -18.08
C GLU A 290 18.20 -25.14 -18.46
N ALA A 291 16.89 -24.90 -18.45
CA ALA A 291 16.32 -23.58 -18.70
C ALA A 291 16.80 -22.56 -17.65
N ALA A 292 16.92 -22.95 -16.38
CA ALA A 292 17.43 -22.06 -15.33
C ALA A 292 18.89 -21.66 -15.58
N ARG A 293 19.72 -22.58 -16.09
CA ARG A 293 21.13 -22.29 -16.44
C ARG A 293 21.24 -21.34 -17.63
N GLU A 294 20.38 -21.48 -18.63
CA GLU A 294 20.33 -20.56 -19.77
C GLU A 294 19.91 -19.15 -19.34
N GLU A 295 18.80 -19.04 -18.60
CA GLU A 295 18.28 -17.76 -18.10
C GLU A 295 19.28 -17.07 -17.15
N SER A 296 20.01 -17.84 -16.34
CA SER A 296 21.08 -17.31 -15.47
C SER A 296 22.20 -16.62 -16.24
N LYS A 297 22.57 -17.14 -17.42
CA LYS A 297 23.60 -16.54 -18.28
C LYS A 297 23.09 -15.25 -18.92
N GLU A 298 21.86 -15.26 -19.41
CA GLU A 298 21.23 -14.10 -20.03
C GLU A 298 21.08 -12.94 -19.05
N LEU A 299 20.59 -13.24 -17.84
CA LEU A 299 20.33 -12.24 -16.80
C LEU A 299 21.57 -11.91 -15.96
N ASN A 300 22.71 -12.55 -16.21
CA ASN A 300 23.90 -12.45 -15.37
C ASN A 300 23.57 -12.58 -13.87
N PHE A 301 22.73 -13.57 -13.53
CA PHE A 301 22.26 -13.82 -12.17
C PHE A 301 21.47 -12.67 -11.48
N ASP A 302 20.93 -11.70 -12.20
CA ASP A 302 20.01 -10.68 -11.67
C ASP A 302 18.54 -11.06 -11.95
N PHE A 303 17.90 -11.73 -11.00
CA PHE A 303 16.58 -12.31 -11.21
C PHE A 303 15.49 -11.46 -10.57
N ARG A 304 14.42 -11.20 -11.33
CA ARG A 304 13.14 -10.75 -10.77
C ARG A 304 12.16 -11.90 -10.61
N PHE A 305 12.08 -12.74 -11.64
CA PHE A 305 11.31 -13.96 -11.68
C PHE A 305 12.19 -15.05 -12.29
N LEU A 306 11.92 -16.30 -11.95
CA LEU A 306 12.53 -17.46 -12.59
C LEU A 306 11.47 -18.56 -12.62
N GLN A 307 11.15 -19.07 -13.80
CA GLN A 307 10.22 -20.20 -13.99
C GLN A 307 8.97 -20.09 -13.09
N GLY A 308 8.29 -18.97 -13.24
CA GLY A 308 7.02 -18.70 -12.58
C GLY A 308 7.05 -18.36 -11.09
N ARG A 309 8.22 -18.27 -10.45
CA ARG A 309 8.36 -17.85 -9.04
C ARG A 309 9.11 -16.53 -8.91
N ILE A 310 8.86 -15.83 -7.80
CA ILE A 310 9.47 -14.52 -7.50
C ILE A 310 10.81 -14.76 -6.79
N ILE A 311 11.91 -14.34 -7.41
CA ILE A 311 13.26 -14.45 -6.81
C ILE A 311 13.76 -13.08 -6.32
N LYS A 312 13.62 -12.02 -7.15
CA LYS A 312 14.01 -10.63 -6.84
C LYS A 312 15.32 -10.51 -6.04
N CYS A 313 16.39 -11.07 -6.56
CA CYS A 313 17.72 -10.90 -5.99
C CYS A 313 18.80 -10.95 -7.07
N ASN A 314 19.90 -10.24 -6.82
CA ASN A 314 21.09 -10.28 -7.65
C ASN A 314 22.13 -11.21 -6.99
N LEU A 315 22.47 -12.30 -7.67
CA LEU A 315 23.44 -13.32 -7.23
C LEU A 315 24.76 -13.24 -8.03
N SER A 316 24.99 -12.16 -8.78
CA SER A 316 26.18 -12.01 -9.63
C SER A 316 27.47 -11.80 -8.83
N GLY A 317 27.39 -11.24 -7.61
CA GLY A 317 28.53 -10.99 -6.72
C GLY A 317 28.79 -12.07 -5.66
N GLU A 318 29.63 -11.74 -4.68
CA GLU A 318 29.87 -12.54 -3.47
C GLU A 318 28.94 -12.17 -2.30
N MET A 319 28.24 -11.05 -2.44
CA MET A 319 27.30 -10.50 -1.47
C MET A 319 25.97 -10.31 -2.19
N ALA A 320 24.88 -10.75 -1.59
CA ALA A 320 23.54 -10.57 -2.14
C ALA A 320 22.68 -9.76 -1.17
N ASN A 321 21.87 -8.85 -1.70
CA ASN A 321 20.85 -8.17 -0.92
C ASN A 321 19.60 -9.07 -0.84
N PRO A 322 19.25 -9.61 0.35
CA PRO A 322 18.13 -10.55 0.48
C PRO A 322 16.75 -9.88 0.42
N TRP A 323 16.67 -8.54 0.52
CA TRP A 323 15.40 -7.83 0.74
C TRP A 323 14.33 -8.16 -0.29
N GLY A 324 14.72 -8.19 -1.57
CA GLY A 324 13.78 -8.42 -2.66
C GLY A 324 13.20 -9.84 -2.63
N TYR A 325 13.97 -10.82 -2.17
CA TYR A 325 13.54 -12.20 -2.00
C TYR A 325 12.66 -12.37 -0.75
N ASP A 326 13.14 -11.91 0.40
CA ASP A 326 12.49 -12.06 1.71
C ASP A 326 11.10 -11.39 1.72
N ARG A 327 10.96 -10.24 1.05
CA ARG A 327 9.68 -9.51 0.93
C ARG A 327 8.55 -10.37 0.35
N TYR A 328 8.86 -11.30 -0.55
CA TYR A 328 7.85 -12.12 -1.24
C TYR A 328 7.80 -13.56 -0.72
N THR A 329 8.63 -13.90 0.26
CA THR A 329 8.71 -15.24 0.85
C THR A 329 8.40 -15.16 2.35
N GLU A 330 9.40 -14.83 3.16
CA GLU A 330 9.31 -14.50 4.57
C GLU A 330 10.59 -13.76 5.00
N GLU A 331 10.56 -13.03 6.11
CA GLU A 331 11.74 -12.34 6.64
C GLU A 331 12.86 -13.34 7.00
N GLY A 332 14.09 -13.09 6.51
CA GLY A 332 15.25 -13.94 6.74
C GLY A 332 15.26 -15.24 5.92
N ALA A 333 14.32 -15.45 5.00
CA ALA A 333 14.24 -16.66 4.18
C ALA A 333 15.54 -16.91 3.40
N PHE A 334 16.10 -15.87 2.79
CA PHE A 334 17.33 -15.94 2.01
C PHE A 334 18.52 -16.39 2.87
N ALA A 335 18.69 -15.78 4.05
CA ALA A 335 19.76 -16.11 4.97
C ALA A 335 19.66 -17.58 5.42
N LYS A 336 18.46 -18.06 5.76
CA LYS A 336 18.22 -19.48 6.10
C LYS A 336 18.62 -20.43 4.96
N VAL A 337 18.33 -20.08 3.70
CA VAL A 337 18.73 -20.89 2.54
C VAL A 337 20.25 -20.96 2.40
N VAL A 338 20.94 -19.83 2.55
CA VAL A 338 22.41 -19.75 2.50
C VAL A 338 23.04 -20.59 3.62
N GLU A 339 22.54 -20.48 4.84
CA GLU A 339 23.02 -21.27 5.98
C GLU A 339 22.80 -22.78 5.80
N GLU A 340 21.64 -23.17 5.26
CA GLU A 340 21.36 -24.57 4.95
C GLU A 340 22.30 -25.16 3.92
N LEU A 341 22.61 -24.42 2.85
CA LEU A 341 23.56 -24.85 1.84
C LEU A 341 24.98 -24.95 2.42
N ARG A 342 25.41 -23.99 3.23
CA ARG A 342 26.71 -24.06 3.91
C ARG A 342 26.84 -25.29 4.79
N ARG A 343 25.82 -25.59 5.58
CA ARG A 343 25.79 -26.78 6.45
C ARG A 343 25.80 -28.10 5.66
N LYS A 344 25.32 -28.10 4.43
CA LYS A 344 25.36 -29.28 3.55
C LYS A 344 26.75 -29.55 2.96
N HIS A 345 27.58 -28.52 2.86
CA HIS A 345 28.93 -28.57 2.27
C HIS A 345 30.08 -28.56 3.29
N ALA A 346 29.78 -28.27 4.56
CA ALA A 346 30.69 -28.41 5.69
C ALA A 346 30.77 -29.87 6.15
#